data_AF-A0A2V8PDC3-F1
#
_entry.id   AF-A0A2V8PDC3-F1
#
_cell.length_a   1.000
_cell.length_b   1.000
_cell.length_c   1.000
_cell.angle_alpha   90.00
_cell.angle_beta   90.00
_cell.angle_gamma   90.00
#
_symmetry.space_group_name_H-M   'P 1'
#
loop_
_entity.id
_entity.type
_entity.pdbx_description
1 polymer ?
#
loop_
_entity_poly.entity_id
_entity_poly.type
_entity_poly.pdbx_seq_one_letter_code
_entity_poly.pdbx_strand_id
1 'polypeptide(L)' 'MRLPVIQGIIRRRILANFRVDAQAMQREIPARFRPKLQNGLAIAGICLIRLEHIRPRAMPQIVGLNSVQWKD' A
#
# COMPACT_ATOMS: atom_id res chain seq x y z
N MET A 1 -19.14 -3.03 -10.84
CA MET A 1 -18.01 -3.69 -11.55
C MET A 1 -17.66 -4.98 -10.82
N ARG A 2 -17.64 -6.13 -11.50
CA ARG A 2 -17.09 -7.39 -10.96
C ARG A 2 -15.62 -7.47 -11.38
N LEU A 3 -14.72 -7.15 -10.46
CA LEU A 3 -13.29 -7.38 -10.68
C LEU A 3 -13.01 -8.90 -10.61
N PRO A 4 -12.23 -9.46 -11.54
CA PRO A 4 -11.85 -10.86 -11.47
C PRO A 4 -10.97 -11.11 -10.23
N VAL A 5 -10.96 -12.36 -9.73
CA VAL A 5 -10.03 -12.75 -8.67
C VAL A 5 -8.59 -12.60 -9.20
N ILE A 6 -7.80 -11.76 -8.54
CA ILE A 6 -6.39 -11.52 -8.86
C ILE A 6 -5.51 -12.38 -7.94
N GLN A 7 -4.43 -12.92 -8.51
CA GLN A 7 -3.40 -13.66 -7.79
C GLN A 7 -2.00 -13.12 -8.15
N GLY A 8 -1.03 -13.34 -7.26
CA GLY A 8 0.37 -12.99 -7.46
C GLY A 8 1.18 -13.29 -6.20
N ILE A 9 2.45 -12.88 -6.18
CA ILE A 9 3.39 -13.11 -5.09
C ILE A 9 3.77 -11.77 -4.46
N ILE A 10 3.70 -11.69 -3.13
CA ILE A 10 4.37 -10.62 -2.38
C ILE A 10 5.80 -11.07 -2.16
N ARG A 11 6.72 -10.63 -3.04
CA ARG A 11 8.11 -11.10 -3.02
C ARG A 11 8.88 -10.55 -1.83
N ARG A 12 8.63 -9.29 -1.46
CA ARG A 12 9.17 -8.62 -0.28
C ARG A 12 8.20 -7.54 0.19
N ARG A 13 8.11 -7.36 1.51
CA ARG A 13 7.29 -6.33 2.12
C ARG A 13 7.95 -5.81 3.39
N ILE A 14 8.12 -4.50 3.47
CA ILE A 14 8.49 -3.78 4.69
C ILE A 14 7.37 -2.78 4.97
N LEU A 15 6.89 -2.76 6.20
CA LEU A 15 5.91 -1.78 6.68
C LEU A 15 6.45 -1.17 7.96
N ALA A 16 6.74 0.13 7.92
CA ALA A 16 7.10 0.90 9.10
C ALA A 16 5.91 1.77 9.48
N ASN A 17 5.33 1.52 10.65
CA ASN A 17 4.28 2.36 11.23
C ASN A 17 4.89 3.24 12.33
N PHE A 18 4.50 4.50 12.37
CA PHE A 18 5.03 5.46 13.34
C PHE A 18 3.95 6.46 13.74
N ARG A 19 4.15 7.07 14.91
CA ARG A 19 3.25 8.11 15.43
C ARG A 19 3.56 9.44 14.75
N VAL A 20 2.50 10.19 14.46
CA VAL A 20 2.58 11.50 13.82
C VAL A 20 1.70 12.47 14.60
N ASP A 21 2.16 13.70 14.72
CA ASP A 21 1.37 14.79 15.30
C ASP A 21 0.06 14.99 14.53
N ALA A 22 -1.01 15.35 15.25
CA ALA A 22 -2.34 15.49 14.67
C ALA A 22 -2.41 16.61 13.60
N GLN A 23 -1.73 17.73 13.83
CA GLN A 23 -1.72 18.85 12.87
C GLN A 23 -0.89 18.51 11.65
N ALA A 24 0.23 17.78 11.83
CA ALA A 24 1.00 17.25 10.71
C ALA A 24 0.16 16.30 9.85
N MET A 25 -0.54 15.34 10.46
CA MET A 25 -1.41 14.41 9.73
C MET A 25 -2.55 15.12 8.99
N GLN A 26 -3.14 16.17 9.56
CA GLN A 26 -4.25 16.90 8.92
C GLN A 26 -3.85 17.55 7.60
N ARG A 27 -2.57 17.95 7.44
CA ARG A 27 -2.05 18.53 6.19
C ARG A 27 -1.90 17.50 5.06
N GLU A 28 -1.77 16.22 5.41
CA GLU A 28 -1.56 15.12 4.44
C GLU A 28 -2.86 14.46 3.97
N ILE A 29 -3.99 14.74 4.63
CA ILE A 29 -5.29 14.15 4.28
C ILE A 29 -6.22 15.22 3.66
N PRO A 30 -7.12 14.84 2.73
CA PRO A 30 -8.05 15.81 2.12
C PRO A 30 -8.92 16.51 3.17
N ALA A 31 -9.27 17.78 2.92
CA ALA A 31 -9.90 18.68 3.90
C ALA A 31 -11.18 18.15 4.59
N ARG A 32 -11.94 17.27 3.93
CA ARG A 32 -13.15 16.65 4.50
C ARG A 32 -12.87 15.53 5.51
N PHE A 33 -11.62 15.08 5.63
CA PHE A 33 -11.22 14.01 6.55
C PHE A 33 -10.53 14.59 7.78
N ARG A 34 -10.69 13.90 8.91
CA ARG A 34 -10.04 14.21 10.18
C ARG A 34 -9.10 13.07 10.56
N PRO A 35 -7.92 13.34 11.13
CA PRO A 35 -7.02 12.30 11.61
C PRO A 35 -7.71 11.43 12.66
N LYS A 36 -7.55 10.10 12.55
CA LYS A 36 -7.89 9.19 13.63
C LYS A 36 -6.75 9.21 14.64
N LEU A 37 -7.06 9.58 15.88
CA LEU A 37 -6.07 9.71 16.95
C LEU A 37 -6.16 8.55 17.93
N GLN A 38 -4.99 8.10 18.39
CA GLN A 38 -4.80 7.21 19.52
C GLN A 38 -3.89 7.92 20.52
N ASN A 39 -4.41 8.22 21.71
CA ASN A 39 -3.70 8.98 22.75
C ASN A 39 -3.13 10.32 22.22
N GLY A 40 -3.95 11.05 21.45
CA GLY A 40 -3.58 12.35 20.88
C GLY A 40 -2.70 12.31 19.63
N LEU A 41 -2.21 11.13 19.22
CA LEU A 41 -1.32 10.98 18.06
C LEU A 41 -1.99 10.19 16.94
N ALA A 42 -1.73 10.57 15.70
CA ALA A 42 -2.10 9.79 14.53
C ALA A 42 -1.08 8.68 14.27
N ILE A 43 -1.44 7.72 13.42
CA ILE A 43 -0.52 6.69 12.92
C ILE A 43 -0.38 6.89 11.40
N ALA A 44 0.86 7.04 10.95
CA ALA A 44 1.22 6.96 9.54
C ALA A 44 2.01 5.67 9.29
N GLY A 45 2.15 5.29 8.03
CA GLY A 45 3.01 4.17 7.66
C GLY A 45 3.60 4.32 6.27
N ILE A 46 4.85 3.88 6.12
CA ILE A 46 5.50 3.72 4.82
C ILE A 46 5.48 2.23 4.50
N CYS A 47 4.88 1.87 3.35
CA CYS A 47 4.88 0.52 2.84
C CYS A 47 5.75 0.41 1.60
N LEU A 48 6.77 -0.43 1.69
CA LEU A 48 7.56 -0.86 0.54
C LEU A 48 7.15 -2.29 0.21
N ILE A 49 6.57 -2.50 -0.97
CA ILE A 49 6.09 -3.81 -1.39
C ILE A 49 6.57 -4.11 -2.81
N ARG A 50 7.08 -5.33 -3.02
CA ARG A 50 7.35 -5.88 -4.35
C ARG A 50 6.33 -6.95 -4.65
N LEU A 51 5.59 -6.73 -5.72
CA LEU A 51 4.59 -7.66 -6.23
C LEU A 51 5.13 -8.31 -7.49
N GLU A 52 4.96 -9.63 -7.61
CA GLU A 52 5.38 -10.40 -8.78
C GLU A 52 4.24 -11.27 -9.30
N HIS A 53 4.21 -11.47 -10.62
CA HIS A 53 3.25 -12.30 -11.33
C HIS A 53 1.77 -11.94 -11.06
N ILE A 54 1.46 -10.66 -10.86
CA ILE A 54 0.08 -10.18 -10.62
C ILE A 54 -0.76 -10.40 -11.88
N ARG A 55 -1.83 -11.19 -11.77
CA ARG A 55 -2.69 -11.59 -12.90
C ARG A 55 -4.06 -12.11 -12.44
N PRO A 56 -5.09 -12.14 -13.31
CA PRO A 56 -6.32 -12.89 -13.05
C PRO A 56 -6.03 -14.38 -12.78
N ARG A 57 -6.83 -15.01 -11.92
CA ARG A 57 -6.58 -16.40 -11.47
C ARG A 57 -6.48 -17.42 -12.62
N ALA A 58 -7.27 -17.25 -13.67
CA ALA A 58 -7.30 -18.15 -14.83
C ALA A 58 -6.16 -17.92 -15.84
N MET A 59 -5.32 -16.89 -15.65
CA MET A 59 -4.25 -16.52 -16.58
C MET A 59 -2.91 -17.17 -16.21
N PRO A 60 -2.08 -17.57 -17.20
CA PRO A 60 -0.77 -18.18 -16.96
C PRO A 60 0.24 -17.19 -16.34
N GLN A 61 1.26 -17.68 -15.65
CA GLN A 61 2.23 -16.85 -14.92
C GLN A 61 3.01 -15.86 -15.81
N ILE A 62 3.26 -16.22 -17.08
CA ILE A 62 4.06 -15.44 -18.02
C ILE A 62 3.40 -14.10 -18.40
N VAL A 63 2.08 -13.98 -18.28
CA VAL A 63 1.36 -12.72 -18.54
C VAL A 63 1.23 -11.84 -17.28
N GLY A 64 1.87 -12.25 -16.17
CA GLY A 64 1.79 -11.54 -14.90
C GLY A 64 2.62 -10.27 -14.84
N LEU A 65 2.08 -9.24 -14.19
CA LEU A 65 2.76 -7.98 -13.96
C LEU A 65 3.62 -8.01 -12.70
N ASN A 66 4.75 -7.31 -12.75
CA ASN A 66 5.61 -7.10 -11.60
C ASN A 66 5.61 -5.60 -11.23
N SER A 67 5.76 -5.27 -9.95
CA SER A 67 5.96 -3.89 -9.51
C SER A 67 7.27 -3.33 -10.10
N VAL A 68 7.28 -2.05 -10.47
CA VAL A 68 8.46 -1.35 -11.00
C VAL A 68 9.65 -1.56 -10.05
N GLN A 69 10.78 -1.95 -10.64
CA GLN A 69 12.04 -2.05 -9.92
C GLN A 69 12.76 -0.70 -10.06
N TRP A 70 12.90 0.01 -8.94
CA TRP A 70 13.86 1.09 -8.84
C TRP A 70 15.24 0.46 -9.09
N LYS A 71 15.82 0.80 -10.24
CA LYS A 71 17.19 0.44 -10.60
C LYS A 71 18.05 1.53 -9.96
N ASP A 72 18.99 1.12 -9.10
CA ASP A 72 19.98 2.02 -8.53
C ASP A 72 20.77 2.74 -9.63
#